data_AF-A0A369RNE1-F1
#
_entry.id   AF-A0A369RNE1-F1
#
_cell.length_a   1.000
_cell.length_b   1.000
_cell.length_c   1.000
_cell.angle_alpha   90.00
_cell.angle_beta   90.00
_cell.angle_gamma   90.00
#
_symmetry.space_group_name_H-M   'P 1'
#
loop_
_entity.id
_entity.type
_entity.pdbx_description
1 polymer ?
#
loop_
_entity_poly.entity_id
_entity_poly.type
_entity_poly.pdbx_seq_one_letter_code
_entity_poly.pdbx_strand_id
1 'polypeptide(L)'
;MVVVSSDKDLFQLLNYNILIFDPIKNIYIDEKQVIEKFGVNSNKLLDLFSLTGDASDNIPGVPGIGPKTAAKLLDEFDSLNNIIENIDNIEQTRVRNILTEHQEKALISRKLLSLCERVDLQHDVAKYEVHPPNMEKLLSFLKKYEFNSLIGKVEKLFSYNGSSTKEETEYNSEKLEKFLEHCRYEGKVAVHCHFENNALKKNLLILQ
;
A
#
# COMPACT_ATOMS: atom_id res chain seq x y z
N MET A 1 -6.36 5.96 -3.32
CA MET A 1 -7.01 4.79 -2.67
C MET A 1 -6.09 4.29 -1.57
N VAL A 2 -6.62 3.82 -0.44
CA VAL A 2 -5.81 3.21 0.63
C VAL A 2 -6.25 1.76 0.82
N VAL A 3 -5.31 0.83 0.66
CA VAL A 3 -5.49 -0.58 1.00
C VAL A 3 -4.99 -0.80 2.42
N VAL A 4 -5.87 -1.28 3.31
CA VAL A 4 -5.49 -1.58 4.70
C VAL A 4 -5.22 -3.08 4.80
N SER A 5 -3.93 -3.45 4.84
CA SER A 5 -3.51 -4.84 4.97
C SER A 5 -2.06 -4.96 5.43
N SER A 6 -1.75 -6.03 6.16
CA SER A 6 -0.40 -6.44 6.51
C SER A 6 0.17 -7.51 5.57
N ASP A 7 -0.64 -7.96 4.61
CA ASP A 7 -0.25 -8.94 3.61
C ASP A 7 0.78 -8.33 2.65
N LYS A 8 1.96 -8.95 2.60
CA LYS A 8 3.08 -8.50 1.77
C LYS A 8 2.81 -8.63 0.28
N ASP A 9 1.92 -9.53 -0.12
CA ASP A 9 1.66 -9.78 -1.54
C ASP A 9 0.90 -8.61 -2.15
N LEU A 10 0.08 -7.91 -1.35
CA LEU A 10 -0.60 -6.69 -1.77
C LEU A 10 0.35 -5.53 -1.99
N PHE A 11 1.61 -5.60 -1.55
CA PHE A 11 2.60 -4.54 -1.77
C PHE A 11 2.91 -4.35 -3.26
N GLN A 12 2.62 -5.34 -4.11
CA GLN A 12 2.69 -5.21 -5.57
C GLN A 12 1.69 -4.18 -6.15
N LEU A 13 0.66 -3.78 -5.39
CA LEU A 13 -0.30 -2.75 -5.80
C LEU A 13 0.21 -1.32 -5.61
N LEU A 14 1.28 -1.14 -4.83
CA LEU A 14 1.79 0.19 -4.47
C LEU A 14 2.13 0.99 -5.73
N ASN A 15 1.59 2.19 -5.84
CA ASN A 15 1.90 3.15 -6.90
C ASN A 15 1.46 4.56 -6.49
N TYR A 16 1.60 5.54 -7.37
CA TYR A 16 1.22 6.93 -7.09
C TYR A 16 -0.25 7.13 -6.64
N ASN A 17 -1.17 6.26 -7.07
CA ASN A 17 -2.59 6.36 -6.75
C ASN A 17 -3.06 5.40 -5.63
N ILE A 18 -2.21 4.45 -5.24
CA ILE A 18 -2.55 3.37 -4.30
C ILE A 18 -1.55 3.38 -3.15
N LEU A 19 -2.06 3.63 -1.95
CA LEU A 19 -1.31 3.55 -0.71
C LEU A 19 -1.64 2.27 0.03
N ILE A 20 -0.70 1.77 0.82
CA ILE A 20 -0.90 0.59 1.66
C ILE A 20 -0.63 0.98 3.11
N PHE A 21 -1.56 0.66 3.98
CA PHE A 21 -1.43 0.84 5.42
C PHE A 21 -1.38 -0.52 6.11
N ASP A 22 -0.29 -0.80 6.80
CA ASP A 22 -0.12 -2.01 7.61
C ASP A 22 -0.68 -1.74 9.02
N PRO A 23 -1.86 -2.29 9.38
CA PRO A 23 -2.49 -2.02 10.67
C PRO A 23 -1.78 -2.70 11.85
N ILE A 24 -0.93 -3.71 11.60
CA ILE A 24 -0.17 -4.40 12.64
C ILE A 24 1.01 -3.54 13.06
N LYS A 25 1.68 -2.93 12.09
CA LYS A 25 2.82 -2.03 12.34
C LYS A 25 2.41 -0.57 12.54
N ASN A 26 1.17 -0.24 12.21
CA ASN A 26 0.61 1.10 12.27
C ASN A 26 1.43 2.11 11.42
N ILE A 27 1.82 1.70 10.21
CA ILE A 27 2.64 2.50 9.28
C ILE A 27 2.05 2.45 7.87
N TYR A 28 2.30 3.50 7.09
CA TYR A 28 2.11 3.46 5.64
C TYR A 28 3.35 2.84 4.99
N ILE A 29 3.14 1.93 4.05
CA ILE A 29 4.19 1.32 3.25
C ILE A 29 4.48 2.23 2.05
N ASP A 30 5.74 2.59 1.89
CA ASP A 30 6.26 3.34 0.75
C ASP A 30 7.30 2.51 -0.03
N GLU A 31 7.74 3.01 -1.19
CA GLU A 31 8.77 2.34 -2.00
C GLU A 31 10.07 2.13 -1.23
N LYS A 32 10.44 3.06 -0.35
CA LYS A 32 11.67 2.95 0.44
C LYS A 32 11.63 1.72 1.34
N GLN A 33 10.52 1.51 2.05
CA GLN A 33 10.31 0.34 2.90
C GLN A 33 10.27 -0.96 2.09
N VAL A 34 9.69 -0.91 0.88
CA VAL A 34 9.69 -2.06 -0.03
C VAL A 34 11.12 -2.41 -0.45
N ILE A 35 11.91 -1.44 -0.89
CA ILE A 35 13.32 -1.64 -1.28
C ILE A 35 14.15 -2.14 -0.10
N GLU A 36 14.01 -1.52 1.09
CA GLU A 36 14.74 -1.95 2.30
C GLU A 36 14.44 -3.40 2.67
N LYS A 37 13.18 -3.84 2.49
CA LYS A 37 12.74 -5.19 2.86
C LYS A 37 13.03 -6.25 1.79
N PHE A 38 12.88 -5.90 0.51
CA PHE A 38 12.87 -6.87 -0.60
C PHE A 38 14.01 -6.68 -1.60
N GLY A 39 14.71 -5.55 -1.56
CA GLY A 39 15.82 -5.21 -2.46
C GLY A 39 15.39 -4.81 -3.88
N VAL A 40 14.09 -4.67 -4.12
CA VAL A 40 13.51 -4.26 -5.41
C VAL A 40 12.35 -3.29 -5.17
N ASN A 41 11.94 -2.55 -6.20
CA ASN A 41 10.74 -1.70 -6.16
C ASN A 41 9.46 -2.55 -6.17
N SER A 42 8.33 -1.95 -5.78
CA SER A 42 7.02 -2.62 -5.70
C SER A 42 6.60 -3.33 -7.00
N ASN A 43 6.89 -2.71 -8.16
CA ASN A 43 6.56 -3.24 -9.48
C ASN A 43 7.29 -4.55 -9.84
N LYS A 44 8.36 -4.90 -9.12
CA LYS A 44 9.13 -6.14 -9.30
C LYS A 44 8.81 -7.21 -8.25
N LEU A 45 7.95 -6.91 -7.27
CA LEU A 45 7.65 -7.84 -6.17
C LEU A 45 6.98 -9.13 -6.65
N LEU A 46 6.09 -9.04 -7.64
CA LEU A 46 5.45 -10.23 -8.21
C LEU A 46 6.50 -11.20 -8.78
N ASP A 47 7.44 -10.69 -9.59
CA ASP A 47 8.50 -11.51 -10.16
C ASP A 47 9.50 -12.00 -9.10
N LEU A 48 9.81 -11.18 -8.09
CA LEU A 48 10.63 -11.57 -6.95
C LEU A 48 10.01 -12.77 -6.22
N PHE A 49 8.73 -12.67 -5.84
CA PHE A 49 8.01 -13.75 -5.15
C PHE A 49 7.80 -14.97 -6.04
N SER A 50 7.68 -14.78 -7.35
CA SER A 50 7.64 -15.89 -8.31
C SER A 50 8.93 -16.70 -8.33
N LEU A 51 10.07 -16.05 -8.14
CA LEU A 51 11.38 -16.70 -8.06
C LEU A 51 11.62 -17.34 -6.69
N THR A 52 11.22 -16.68 -5.59
CA THR A 52 11.50 -17.16 -4.23
C THR A 52 10.46 -18.15 -3.69
N GLY A 53 9.24 -18.11 -4.23
CA GLY A 53 8.09 -18.80 -3.67
C GLY A 53 7.54 -18.14 -2.40
N ASP A 54 6.50 -18.76 -1.86
CA ASP A 54 5.91 -18.45 -0.56
C ASP A 54 5.56 -19.76 0.17
N ALA A 55 6.31 -20.05 1.24
CA ALA A 55 6.10 -21.27 2.01
C ALA A 55 4.79 -21.26 2.82
N SER A 56 4.28 -20.09 3.20
CA SER A 56 3.02 -19.97 3.95
C SER A 56 1.82 -20.35 3.08
N ASP A 57 1.85 -19.98 1.80
CA ASP A 57 0.81 -20.29 0.81
C ASP A 57 1.14 -21.51 -0.07
N ASN A 58 2.18 -22.25 0.29
CA ASN A 58 2.63 -23.45 -0.41
C ASN A 58 2.96 -23.20 -1.90
N ILE A 59 3.45 -22.00 -2.21
CA ILE A 59 3.89 -21.56 -3.53
C ILE A 59 5.37 -21.90 -3.68
N PRO A 60 5.75 -22.75 -4.65
CA PRO A 60 7.05 -23.41 -4.64
C PRO A 60 8.23 -22.50 -4.97
N GLY A 61 8.05 -21.53 -5.87
CA GLY A 61 9.17 -20.76 -6.43
C GLY A 61 10.22 -21.64 -7.12
N VAL A 62 11.42 -21.07 -7.31
CA VAL A 62 12.57 -21.77 -7.88
C VAL A 62 13.46 -22.30 -6.76
N PRO A 63 13.61 -23.62 -6.61
CA PRO A 63 14.45 -24.20 -5.57
C PRO A 63 15.89 -23.67 -5.60
N GLY A 64 16.37 -23.16 -4.47
CA GLY A 64 17.73 -22.63 -4.35
C GLY A 64 17.91 -21.18 -4.83
N ILE A 65 16.85 -20.50 -5.27
CA ILE A 65 16.86 -19.05 -5.52
C ILE A 65 16.20 -18.34 -4.34
N GLY A 66 17.04 -17.71 -3.51
CA GLY A 66 16.58 -16.88 -2.39
C GLY A 66 16.37 -15.41 -2.76
N PRO A 67 15.81 -14.59 -1.86
CA PRO A 67 15.48 -13.18 -2.13
C PRO A 67 16.63 -12.34 -2.66
N LYS A 68 17.85 -12.53 -2.11
CA LYS A 68 19.04 -11.80 -2.56
C LYS A 68 19.44 -12.14 -4.00
N THR A 69 19.35 -13.41 -4.38
CA THR A 69 19.67 -13.85 -5.74
C THR A 69 18.60 -13.40 -6.71
N ALA A 70 17.33 -13.53 -6.34
CA ALA A 70 16.20 -13.05 -7.14
C ALA A 70 16.27 -11.53 -7.38
N ALA A 71 16.53 -10.73 -6.34
CA ALA A 71 16.68 -9.29 -6.46
C ALA A 71 17.84 -8.90 -7.41
N LYS A 72 19.00 -9.57 -7.32
CA LYS A 72 20.11 -9.34 -8.25
C LYS A 72 19.75 -9.66 -9.70
N LEU A 73 19.06 -10.77 -9.94
CA LEU A 73 18.60 -11.14 -11.28
C LEU A 73 17.60 -10.10 -11.82
N LEU A 74 16.71 -9.58 -10.97
CA LEU A 74 15.74 -8.56 -11.37
C LEU A 74 16.35 -7.17 -11.54
N ASP A 75 17.47 -6.89 -10.90
CA ASP A 75 18.26 -5.68 -11.15
C ASP A 75 18.96 -5.77 -12.52
N GLU A 76 19.52 -6.93 -12.85
CA GLU A 76 20.26 -7.17 -14.09
C GLU A 76 19.36 -7.32 -15.33
N PHE A 77 18.26 -8.08 -15.20
CA PHE A 77 17.39 -8.46 -16.32
C PHE A 77 16.00 -7.79 -16.28
N ASP A 78 15.71 -7.00 -15.25
CA ASP A 78 14.46 -6.23 -15.06
C ASP A 78 13.19 -7.04 -14.75
N SER A 79 12.93 -8.18 -15.42
CA SER A 79 11.71 -8.98 -15.24
C SER A 79 11.95 -10.49 -15.30
N LEU A 80 10.99 -11.28 -14.80
CA LEU A 80 11.06 -12.74 -14.88
C LEU A 80 11.10 -13.25 -16.34
N ASN A 81 10.36 -12.61 -17.26
CA ASN A 81 10.38 -13.00 -18.66
C ASN A 81 11.78 -12.80 -19.27
N ASN A 82 12.39 -11.65 -19.01
CA ASN A 82 13.74 -11.35 -19.49
C ASN A 82 14.79 -12.29 -18.90
N ILE A 83 14.66 -12.65 -17.62
CA ILE A 83 15.53 -13.65 -16.97
C ILE A 83 15.44 -14.98 -17.72
N ILE A 84 14.22 -15.44 -18.03
CA ILE A 84 13.96 -16.72 -18.71
C ILE A 84 14.49 -16.70 -20.15
N GLU A 85 14.25 -15.62 -20.89
CA GLU A 85 14.71 -15.47 -22.27
C GLU A 85 16.24 -15.38 -22.39
N ASN A 86 16.91 -14.93 -21.32
CA ASN A 86 18.36 -14.70 -21.29
C ASN A 86 19.10 -15.61 -20.30
N ILE A 87 18.55 -16.78 -19.94
CA ILE A 87 19.17 -17.69 -18.96
C ILE A 87 20.64 -17.98 -19.30
N ASP A 88 20.96 -18.18 -20.57
CA ASP A 88 22.32 -18.50 -21.03
C ASP A 88 23.35 -17.38 -20.76
N ASN A 89 22.89 -16.14 -20.60
CA ASN A 89 23.73 -14.98 -20.32
C ASN A 89 24.03 -14.80 -18.83
N ILE A 90 23.37 -15.55 -17.93
CA ILE A 90 23.59 -15.46 -16.48
C ILE A 90 25.00 -15.97 -16.14
N GLU A 91 25.87 -15.11 -15.61
CA GLU A 91 27.28 -15.43 -15.32
C GLU A 91 27.45 -16.64 -14.41
N GLN A 92 26.61 -16.75 -13.37
CA GLN A 92 26.71 -17.81 -12.38
C GLN A 92 26.14 -19.14 -12.90
N THR A 93 27.03 -20.07 -13.25
CA THR A 93 26.69 -21.40 -13.80
C THR A 93 25.67 -22.16 -12.95
N ARG A 94 25.78 -22.10 -11.62
CA ARG A 94 24.82 -22.76 -10.72
C ARG A 94 23.41 -22.18 -10.87
N VAL A 95 23.29 -20.85 -10.90
CA VAL A 95 21.99 -20.15 -11.01
C VAL A 95 21.37 -20.43 -12.36
N ARG A 96 22.18 -20.37 -13.42
CA ARG A 96 21.78 -20.73 -14.79
C ARG A 96 21.15 -22.12 -14.84
N ASN A 97 21.88 -23.15 -14.37
CA ASN A 97 21.40 -24.53 -14.41
C ASN A 97 20.08 -24.72 -13.64
N ILE A 98 19.97 -24.11 -12.46
CA ILE A 98 18.73 -24.15 -11.64
C ILE A 98 17.56 -23.52 -12.40
N LEU A 99 17.75 -22.37 -13.03
CA LEU A 99 16.69 -21.70 -13.80
C LEU A 99 16.32 -22.48 -15.05
N THR A 100 17.28 -23.07 -15.77
CA THR A 100 17.01 -23.95 -16.92
C THR A 100 16.12 -25.13 -16.51
N GLU A 101 16.38 -25.74 -15.35
CA GLU A 101 15.64 -26.91 -14.85
C GLU A 101 14.28 -26.56 -14.25
N HIS A 102 14.13 -25.37 -13.65
CA HIS A 102 12.97 -25.05 -12.80
C HIS A 102 12.20 -23.78 -13.22
N GLN A 103 12.46 -23.18 -14.38
CA GLN A 103 11.74 -22.01 -14.90
C GLN A 103 10.22 -22.15 -14.89
N GLU A 104 9.68 -23.34 -15.18
CA GLU A 104 8.24 -23.59 -15.16
C GLU A 104 7.63 -23.37 -13.77
N LYS A 105 8.39 -23.63 -12.71
CA LYS A 105 7.97 -23.37 -11.32
C LYS A 105 7.84 -21.88 -11.03
N ALA A 106 8.75 -21.06 -11.57
CA ALA A 106 8.62 -19.60 -11.47
C ALA A 106 7.37 -19.11 -12.23
N LEU A 107 7.13 -19.63 -13.44
CA LEU A 107 5.98 -19.22 -14.24
C LEU A 107 4.64 -19.57 -13.58
N ILE A 108 4.51 -20.78 -13.03
CA ILE A 108 3.28 -21.16 -12.29
C ILE A 108 3.16 -20.37 -10.98
N SER A 109 4.26 -20.14 -10.26
CA SER A 109 4.25 -19.32 -9.04
C SER A 109 3.79 -17.90 -9.34
N ARG A 110 4.26 -17.30 -10.45
CA ARG A 110 3.78 -16.00 -10.91
C ARG A 110 2.28 -15.98 -11.14
N LYS A 111 1.75 -17.01 -11.80
CA LYS A 111 0.30 -17.12 -12.03
C LYS A 111 -0.49 -17.20 -10.73
N LEU A 112 0.03 -17.91 -9.72
CA LEU A 112 -0.63 -18.06 -8.42
C LEU A 112 -0.58 -16.78 -7.57
N LEU A 113 0.52 -16.04 -7.65
CA LEU A 113 0.75 -14.78 -6.92
C LEU A 113 0.13 -13.55 -7.60
N SER A 114 -0.24 -13.66 -8.88
CA SER A 114 -0.83 -12.56 -9.64
C SER A 114 -2.20 -12.22 -9.10
N LEU A 115 -2.43 -10.93 -8.83
CA LEU A 115 -3.73 -10.44 -8.40
C LEU A 115 -4.71 -10.41 -9.58
N CYS A 116 -5.93 -10.88 -9.34
CA CYS A 116 -6.99 -10.81 -10.34
C CYS A 116 -7.55 -9.39 -10.43
N GLU A 117 -7.18 -8.65 -11.47
CA GLU A 117 -7.65 -7.27 -11.69
C GLU A 117 -9.10 -7.20 -12.17
N ARG A 118 -9.60 -8.29 -12.77
CA ARG A 118 -10.94 -8.35 -13.36
C ARG A 118 -11.81 -9.32 -12.58
N VAL A 119 -12.36 -8.83 -11.49
CA VAL A 119 -13.38 -9.54 -10.72
C VAL A 119 -14.75 -9.05 -11.15
N ASP A 120 -15.66 -9.99 -11.44
CA ASP A 120 -17.07 -9.68 -11.67
C ASP A 120 -17.72 -9.28 -10.34
N LEU A 121 -17.65 -7.98 -10.03
CA LEU A 121 -18.31 -7.40 -8.88
C LEU A 121 -19.78 -7.19 -9.24
N GLN A 122 -20.66 -7.99 -8.65
CA GLN A 122 -22.12 -7.86 -8.80
C GLN A 122 -22.69 -6.54 -8.23
N HIS A 123 -21.83 -5.66 -7.69
CA HIS A 123 -22.19 -4.44 -6.99
C HIS A 123 -21.38 -3.26 -7.55
N ASP A 124 -22.05 -2.12 -7.63
CA ASP A 124 -21.43 -0.85 -8.01
C ASP A 124 -20.62 -0.30 -6.81
N VAL A 125 -19.32 -0.09 -7.02
CA VAL A 125 -18.40 0.39 -5.97
C VAL A 125 -18.84 1.76 -5.43
N ALA A 126 -19.47 2.59 -6.26
CA ALA A 126 -19.97 3.91 -5.86
C ALA A 126 -21.05 3.82 -4.76
N LYS A 127 -21.70 2.66 -4.57
CA LYS A 127 -22.70 2.46 -3.52
C LYS A 127 -22.09 2.19 -2.14
N TYR A 128 -20.77 2.04 -2.03
CA TYR A 128 -20.07 1.84 -0.75
C TYR A 128 -19.57 3.15 -0.14
N GLU A 129 -20.18 4.29 -0.50
CA GLU A 129 -19.95 5.54 0.22
C GLU A 129 -20.24 5.38 1.71
N VAL A 130 -19.40 5.99 2.54
CA VAL A 130 -19.54 5.93 3.99
C VAL A 130 -20.72 6.80 4.40
N HIS A 131 -21.75 6.16 4.96
CA HIS A 131 -22.89 6.85 5.55
C HIS A 131 -22.82 6.85 7.08
N PRO A 132 -23.35 7.90 7.75
CA PRO A 132 -23.51 7.89 9.20
C PRO A 132 -24.32 6.66 9.64
N PRO A 133 -23.89 5.95 10.69
CA PRO A 133 -24.61 4.78 11.16
C PRO A 133 -25.95 5.17 11.79
N ASN A 134 -26.92 4.26 11.75
CA ASN A 134 -28.12 4.39 12.56
C ASN A 134 -27.75 4.19 14.04
N MET A 135 -27.69 5.29 14.79
CA MET A 135 -27.21 5.30 16.18
C MET A 135 -28.07 4.44 17.11
N GLU A 136 -29.38 4.40 16.91
CA GLU A 136 -30.27 3.55 17.73
C GLU A 136 -29.96 2.06 17.54
N LYS A 137 -29.81 1.62 16.28
CA LYS A 137 -29.43 0.23 15.94
C LYS A 137 -28.03 -0.11 16.41
N LEU A 138 -27.08 0.82 16.26
CA LEU A 138 -25.69 0.60 16.68
C LEU A 138 -25.58 0.50 18.20
N LEU A 139 -26.18 1.44 18.95
CA LEU A 139 -26.12 1.44 20.42
C LEU A 139 -26.87 0.25 21.02
N SER A 140 -28.01 -0.14 20.46
CA SER A 140 -28.73 -1.35 20.89
C SER A 140 -27.91 -2.62 20.66
N PHE A 141 -27.21 -2.73 19.52
CA PHE A 141 -26.26 -3.82 19.25
C PHE A 141 -25.13 -3.83 20.30
N LEU A 142 -24.46 -2.69 20.52
CA LEU A 142 -23.34 -2.61 21.46
C LEU A 142 -23.76 -2.94 22.90
N LYS A 143 -24.94 -2.48 23.34
CA LYS A 143 -25.50 -2.81 24.67
C LYS A 143 -25.83 -4.29 24.79
N LYS A 144 -26.46 -4.89 23.77
CA LYS A 144 -26.82 -6.31 23.74
C LYS A 144 -25.59 -7.23 23.88
N TYR A 145 -24.47 -6.85 23.27
CA TYR A 145 -23.22 -7.62 23.34
C TYR A 145 -22.23 -7.08 24.40
N GLU A 146 -22.70 -6.22 25.30
CA GLU A 146 -21.94 -5.70 26.43
C GLU A 146 -20.62 -4.98 26.06
N PHE A 147 -20.54 -4.40 24.86
CA PHE A 147 -19.39 -3.60 24.40
C PHE A 147 -19.38 -2.19 25.00
N ASN A 148 -19.45 -2.11 26.34
CA ASN A 148 -19.65 -0.88 27.09
C ASN A 148 -18.56 0.18 26.84
N SER A 149 -17.32 -0.23 26.61
CA SER A 149 -16.20 0.68 26.29
C SER A 149 -16.30 1.32 24.90
N LEU A 150 -17.00 0.68 23.96
CA LEU A 150 -17.22 1.20 22.61
C LEU A 150 -18.39 2.17 22.55
N ILE A 151 -19.39 2.04 23.43
CA ILE A 151 -20.56 2.93 23.48
C ILE A 151 -20.12 4.39 23.59
N GLY A 152 -19.31 4.72 24.61
CA GLY A 152 -18.85 6.11 24.80
C GLY A 152 -17.95 6.61 23.67
N LYS A 153 -17.16 5.72 23.03
CA LYS A 153 -16.34 6.09 21.87
C LYS A 153 -17.20 6.43 20.65
N VAL A 154 -18.18 5.60 20.34
CA VAL A 154 -19.11 5.78 19.22
C VAL A 154 -19.95 7.04 19.43
N GLU A 155 -20.48 7.26 20.63
CA GLU A 155 -21.18 8.49 20.97
C GLU A 155 -20.30 9.72 20.74
N LYS A 156 -19.04 9.71 21.21
CA LYS A 156 -18.11 10.82 20.96
C LYS A 156 -17.80 11.03 19.48
N LEU A 157 -17.52 9.95 18.74
CA LEU A 157 -17.18 9.98 17.30
C LEU A 157 -18.30 10.59 16.46
N PHE A 158 -19.56 10.26 16.75
CA PHE A 158 -20.70 10.71 15.95
C PHE A 158 -21.42 11.94 16.53
N SER A 159 -21.17 12.32 17.79
CA SER A 159 -21.68 13.58 18.37
C SER A 159 -20.92 14.81 17.84
N TYR A 160 -19.67 14.64 17.37
CA TYR A 160 -18.83 15.74 16.90
C TYR A 160 -19.14 16.21 15.46
N ASN A 161 -19.88 15.40 14.68
CA ASN A 161 -20.23 15.73 13.28
C ASN A 161 -21.27 16.86 13.15
N GLY A 162 -21.69 17.50 14.25
CA GLY A 162 -22.56 18.68 14.27
C GLY A 162 -21.85 20.02 14.53
N SER A 163 -20.55 20.03 14.80
CA SER A 163 -19.82 21.28 15.07
C SER A 163 -18.38 21.21 14.55
N SER A 164 -18.10 21.88 13.44
CA SER A 164 -16.75 22.19 13.00
C SER A 164 -16.14 23.25 13.93
N THR A 165 -15.51 22.80 15.00
CA THR A 165 -14.60 23.62 15.80
C THR A 165 -13.31 23.81 15.01
N LYS A 166 -13.00 25.06 14.68
CA LYS A 166 -11.69 25.47 14.18
C LYS A 166 -10.66 25.20 15.27
N GLU A 167 -9.78 24.22 15.07
CA GLU A 167 -8.57 24.07 15.88
C GLU A 167 -7.46 24.91 15.22
N GLU A 168 -7.12 26.04 15.84
CA GLU A 168 -5.88 26.76 15.53
C GLU A 168 -4.71 26.02 16.19
N THR A 169 -3.80 25.52 15.37
CA THR A 169 -2.56 24.88 15.81
C THR A 169 -1.38 25.59 15.17
N GLU A 170 -0.39 25.95 16.00
CA GLU A 170 0.83 26.62 15.57
C GLU A 170 1.88 25.58 15.15
N TYR A 171 2.32 25.62 13.89
CA TYR A 171 3.26 24.65 13.32
C TYR A 171 4.63 25.30 13.10
N ASN A 172 5.70 24.56 13.43
CA ASN A 172 7.09 24.90 13.08
C ASN A 172 7.51 24.24 11.75
N SER A 173 8.68 24.60 11.22
CA SER A 173 9.17 24.14 9.90
C SER A 173 9.26 22.62 9.76
N GLU A 174 9.75 21.90 10.79
CA GLU A 174 9.84 20.43 10.75
C GLU A 174 8.49 19.72 10.80
N LYS A 175 7.50 20.26 11.53
CA LYS A 175 6.15 19.69 11.57
C LYS A 175 5.37 20.01 10.29
N LEU A 176 5.68 21.13 9.63
CA LEU A 176 5.08 21.51 8.36
C LEU A 176 5.46 20.53 7.25
N GLU A 177 6.70 20.03 7.19
CA GLU A 177 7.09 19.03 6.19
C GLU A 177 6.31 17.72 6.34
N LYS A 178 6.17 17.22 7.58
CA LYS A 178 5.35 16.02 7.84
C LYS A 178 3.88 16.22 7.51
N PHE A 179 3.35 17.42 7.77
CA PHE A 179 1.99 17.78 7.37
C PHE A 179 1.84 17.84 5.85
N LEU A 180 2.81 18.41 5.14
CA LEU A 180 2.83 18.46 3.68
C LEU A 180 2.97 17.07 3.05
N GLU A 181 3.78 16.18 3.62
CA GLU A 181 3.82 14.77 3.23
C GLU A 181 2.45 14.13 3.41
N HIS A 182 1.80 14.32 4.56
CA HIS A 182 0.44 13.81 4.80
C HIS A 182 -0.59 14.39 3.81
N CYS A 183 -0.50 15.69 3.52
CA CYS A 183 -1.35 16.40 2.58
C CYS A 183 -1.16 15.97 1.12
N ARG A 184 0.03 15.49 0.72
CA ARG A 184 0.23 14.90 -0.61
C ARG A 184 -0.62 13.66 -0.86
N TYR A 185 -1.11 13.02 0.20
CA TYR A 185 -1.92 11.80 0.13
C TYR A 185 -3.44 12.07 0.24
N GLU A 186 -3.83 13.27 0.64
CA GLU A 186 -5.23 13.73 0.68
C GLU A 186 -5.56 14.41 -0.65
N GLY A 187 -6.54 13.89 -1.39
CA GLY A 187 -6.76 14.23 -2.80
C GLY A 187 -7.07 15.71 -3.11
N LYS A 188 -7.41 16.54 -2.12
CA LYS A 188 -7.55 18.00 -2.25
C LYS A 188 -7.18 18.71 -0.95
N VAL A 189 -6.23 19.62 -1.04
CA VAL A 189 -5.79 20.46 0.09
C VAL A 189 -6.14 21.91 -0.23
N ALA A 190 -6.88 22.57 0.66
CA ALA A 190 -7.17 23.99 0.56
C ALA A 190 -6.29 24.76 1.55
N VAL A 191 -5.37 25.56 1.04
CA VAL A 191 -4.49 26.40 1.88
C VAL A 191 -5.02 27.82 1.88
N HIS A 192 -5.28 28.36 3.07
CA HIS A 192 -5.61 29.78 3.26
C HIS A 192 -4.45 30.48 3.95
N CYS A 193 -3.71 31.30 3.21
CA CYS A 193 -2.62 32.10 3.77
C CYS A 193 -3.12 33.50 4.14
N HIS A 194 -2.92 33.90 5.40
CA HIS A 194 -3.09 35.28 5.85
C HIS A 194 -1.72 35.93 5.99
N PHE A 195 -1.55 37.13 5.43
CA PHE A 195 -0.29 37.88 5.50
C PHE A 195 -0.60 39.23 6.15
N GLU A 196 0.10 39.58 7.23
CA GLU A 196 -0.09 40.86 7.94
C GLU A 196 0.58 42.05 7.25
N ASN A 197 1.43 41.83 6.24
CA ASN A 197 2.07 42.89 5.48
C ASN A 197 1.74 42.81 3.97
N ASN A 198 1.25 43.93 3.43
CA ASN A 198 0.77 44.16 2.06
C ASN A 198 1.87 44.10 0.98
N ALA A 199 2.68 43.06 0.96
CA ALA A 199 3.68 42.85 -0.08
C ALA A 199 3.75 41.37 -0.46
N LEU A 200 2.68 40.86 -1.09
CA LEU A 200 2.70 39.82 -2.12
C LEU A 200 1.25 39.53 -2.56
N LYS A 201 0.98 39.67 -3.87
CA LYS A 201 -0.33 39.39 -4.46
C LYS A 201 -0.76 37.96 -4.12
N LYS A 202 -2.03 37.80 -3.71
CA LYS A 202 -2.73 36.51 -3.57
C LYS A 202 -2.47 35.64 -4.81
N ASN A 203 -1.61 34.63 -4.66
CA ASN A 203 -1.50 33.54 -5.61
C ASN A 203 -2.15 32.32 -4.97
N LEU A 204 -3.28 31.90 -5.53
CA LEU A 204 -3.87 30.61 -5.23
C LEU A 204 -2.98 29.55 -5.90
N LEU A 205 -2.04 28.98 -5.15
CA LEU A 205 -1.27 27.82 -5.60
C LEU A 205 -2.18 26.60 -5.47
N ILE A 206 -2.82 26.23 -6.56
CA ILE A 206 -3.39 24.90 -6.72
C ILE A 206 -2.21 24.00 -7.05
N LEU A 207 -1.72 23.25 -6.05
CA LEU A 207 -0.78 22.16 -6.29
C LEU A 207 -1.60 21.03 -6.93
N GLN A 208 -1.31 20.72 -8.20
CA GLN A 208 -1.77 19.52 -8.90
C GLN A 208 -0.85 18.34 -8.57
#